data_AF-A0A4P1R6A5-F1
#
_entry.id   AF-A0A4P1R6A5-F1
#
_cell.length_a   1.000
_cell.length_b   1.000
_cell.length_c   1.000
_cell.angle_alpha   90.00
_cell.angle_beta   90.00
_cell.angle_gamma   90.00
#
_symmetry.space_group_name_H-M   'P 1'
#
loop_
_entity.id
_entity.type
_entity.pdbx_description
1 polymer ?
#
loop_
_entity_poly.entity_id
_entity_poly.type
_entity_poly.pdbx_seq_one_letter_code
_entity_poly.pdbx_strand_id
1 'polypeptide(L)'
;MEFDSIPIDSDGRITGSDATKFFSMSNLSRQDLKQVWAIADSKREGYLGFTEFIIAMQLVSLAQSGLPVTHDLLTSDVDLKNLEPPAMEGLDALLAKKKHKQKDLDVNVSSQLKPSPSSSWFSSNSTKKVPLSSVTSINDGLKRLYVQKLKPLEVTYHFNDFVSPLLTNSDFDCKPMVMLLGQYSTGKTTFIKHLLKRAHIGPEPTTDRFVVVMSGPDERSIPGNTIAVQADMPFSGLTTFGTAFLSKFECSQMPHPLLEHITFVDSPGVLSGEKQRTQRAYDFTGVTSWFASKCDLILLLFDPHKLDVSDEFKRVISSLRGHDDKIRVVLNKADQVDTQQLMRVYGALMWSLGKVLNTPEVVRVYIGSFNDKPINDAVSGPIGKELFEKEQDDLLSNLKDIPKKACDRRINEFVKRARAAKIHAYIVSHLKKEMPSMIGKAKAQQKLIDNLDGEFGKVQKEFHLPPGDFPNVEHFREILNGYNIDKFERLKPKMIQAVDDMLGYDIPNLLKNFRNPYD
;
A
#
# COMPACT_ATOMS: atom_id res chain seq x y z
N MET A 1 21.16 17.68 -11.13
CA MET A 1 21.36 18.75 -10.12
C MET A 1 20.87 18.22 -8.78
N GLU A 2 21.75 18.16 -7.79
CA GLU A 2 21.50 17.51 -6.49
C GLU A 2 20.72 18.43 -5.55
N PHE A 3 19.39 18.35 -5.62
CA PHE A 3 18.44 19.06 -4.75
C PHE A 3 18.67 18.76 -3.24
N ASP A 4 19.24 17.59 -2.93
CA ASP A 4 19.54 17.13 -1.56
C ASP A 4 20.68 17.90 -0.86
N SER A 5 21.37 18.79 -1.57
CA SER A 5 22.49 19.58 -1.03
C SER A 5 22.06 20.84 -0.28
N ILE A 6 20.81 21.27 -0.43
CA ILE A 6 20.27 22.51 0.15
C ILE A 6 19.61 22.21 1.51
N PRO A 7 19.73 23.08 2.52
CA PRO A 7 18.91 23.00 3.72
C PRO A 7 17.45 23.26 3.35
N ILE A 8 16.73 22.17 3.08
CA ILE A 8 15.28 22.15 2.89
C ILE A 8 14.67 22.14 4.29
N ASP A 9 13.62 22.93 4.52
CA ASP A 9 12.88 22.87 5.78
C ASP A 9 12.18 21.49 5.94
N SER A 10 11.53 21.26 7.09
CA SER A 10 10.82 19.99 7.34
C SER A 10 9.69 19.68 6.34
N ASP A 11 9.30 20.66 5.52
CA ASP A 11 8.12 20.66 4.67
C ASP A 11 8.49 20.66 3.17
N GLY A 12 9.77 20.47 2.83
CA GLY A 12 10.21 20.34 1.43
C GLY A 12 10.45 21.68 0.73
N ARG A 13 10.51 22.80 1.46
CA ARG A 13 10.56 24.16 0.90
C ARG A 13 11.89 24.85 1.19
N ILE A 14 12.30 25.73 0.27
CA ILE A 14 13.50 26.57 0.44
C ILE A 14 13.03 28.00 0.74
N THR A 15 13.34 28.51 1.93
CA THR A 15 12.99 29.88 2.32
C THR A 15 13.76 30.91 1.49
N GLY A 16 13.21 32.11 1.30
CA GLY A 16 13.90 33.16 0.53
C GLY A 16 15.29 33.53 1.06
N SER A 17 15.52 33.45 2.38
CA SER A 17 16.85 33.66 2.96
C SER A 17 17.85 32.58 2.60
N ASP A 18 17.41 31.32 2.51
CA ASP A 18 18.29 30.19 2.19
C ASP A 18 18.51 30.09 0.68
N ALA A 19 17.49 30.35 -0.12
CA ALA A 19 17.60 30.46 -1.58
C ALA A 19 18.56 31.59 -1.98
N THR A 20 18.48 32.76 -1.34
CA THR A 20 19.39 33.89 -1.66
C THR A 20 20.84 33.54 -1.32
N LYS A 21 21.10 32.86 -0.20
CA LYS A 21 22.44 32.37 0.15
C LYS A 21 22.93 31.36 -0.87
N PHE A 22 22.08 30.41 -1.25
CA PHE A 22 22.43 29.38 -2.22
C PHE A 22 22.72 30.00 -3.60
N PHE A 23 21.82 30.84 -4.13
CA PHE A 23 22.01 31.46 -5.45
C PHE A 23 23.20 32.43 -5.48
N SER A 24 23.61 33.01 -4.35
CA SER A 24 24.82 33.83 -4.31
C SER A 24 26.11 33.06 -4.65
N MET A 25 26.09 31.73 -4.59
CA MET A 25 27.21 30.87 -5.01
C MET A 25 27.36 30.77 -6.53
N SER A 26 26.37 31.26 -7.31
CA SER A 26 26.42 31.29 -8.78
C SER A 26 27.27 32.42 -9.37
N ASN A 27 27.83 33.28 -8.52
CA ASN A 27 28.64 34.45 -8.90
C ASN A 27 27.92 35.48 -9.81
N LEU A 28 26.58 35.43 -9.88
CA LEU A 28 25.75 36.39 -10.58
C LEU A 28 25.65 37.72 -9.81
N SER A 29 25.36 38.81 -10.53
CA SER A 29 25.19 40.11 -9.89
C SER A 29 23.96 40.12 -8.97
N ARG A 30 23.96 41.00 -7.96
CA ARG A 30 22.79 41.15 -7.06
C ARG A 30 21.51 41.58 -7.80
N GLN A 31 21.64 42.19 -8.98
CA GLN A 31 20.50 42.59 -9.80
C GLN A 31 19.88 41.36 -10.48
N ASP A 32 20.70 40.49 -11.06
CA ASP A 32 20.26 39.27 -11.73
C ASP A 32 19.63 38.28 -10.74
N LEU A 33 20.23 38.13 -9.55
CA LEU A 33 19.67 37.26 -8.50
C LEU A 33 18.29 37.71 -8.02
N LYS A 34 18.05 39.03 -7.94
CA LYS A 34 16.71 39.55 -7.63
C LYS A 34 15.71 39.26 -8.73
N GLN A 35 16.15 39.30 -10.00
CA GLN A 35 15.31 38.99 -11.15
C GLN A 35 14.98 37.50 -11.21
N VAL A 36 15.96 36.63 -11.00
CA VAL A 36 15.75 35.17 -10.86
C VAL A 36 14.75 34.87 -9.75
N TRP A 37 14.91 35.49 -8.57
CA TRP A 37 13.97 35.31 -7.46
C TRP A 37 12.56 35.78 -7.81
N ALA A 38 12.42 36.97 -8.40
CA ALA A 38 11.12 37.54 -8.76
C ALA A 38 10.36 36.70 -9.79
N ILE A 39 11.08 36.00 -10.67
CA ILE A 39 10.48 35.11 -11.69
C ILE A 39 10.16 33.74 -11.07
N ALA A 40 11.05 33.19 -10.24
CA ALA A 40 10.84 31.91 -9.58
C ALA A 40 9.69 31.96 -8.53
N ASP A 41 9.61 33.03 -7.75
CA ASP A 41 8.53 33.29 -6.78
C ASP A 41 7.39 34.13 -7.42
N SER A 42 6.90 33.69 -8.58
CA SER A 42 5.83 34.38 -9.32
C SER A 42 4.54 34.57 -8.51
N LYS A 43 4.29 33.67 -7.54
CA LYS A 43 3.13 33.68 -6.63
C LYS A 43 3.35 34.54 -5.37
N ARG A 44 4.56 35.07 -5.15
CA ARG A 44 4.94 35.89 -3.97
C ARG A 44 4.68 35.18 -2.64
N GLU A 45 4.95 33.88 -2.59
CA GLU A 45 4.75 33.04 -1.39
C GLU A 45 5.91 33.17 -0.40
N GLY A 46 7.06 33.70 -0.82
CA GLY A 46 8.23 33.91 0.04
C GLY A 46 9.09 32.66 0.29
N TYR A 47 8.74 31.54 -0.35
CA TYR A 47 9.50 30.29 -0.37
C TYR A 47 9.43 29.65 -1.77
N LEU A 48 10.39 28.81 -2.12
CA LEU A 48 10.41 28.05 -3.37
C LEU A 48 10.14 26.57 -3.08
N GLY A 49 9.17 26.00 -3.81
CA GLY A 49 8.98 24.56 -3.91
C GLY A 49 9.96 23.93 -4.91
N PHE A 50 9.85 22.62 -5.13
CA PHE A 50 10.74 21.88 -6.04
C PHE A 50 10.66 22.42 -7.48
N THR A 51 9.46 22.64 -8.00
CA THR A 51 9.26 23.13 -9.37
C THR A 51 9.79 24.56 -9.54
N GLU A 52 9.46 25.45 -8.60
CA GLU A 52 9.94 26.84 -8.62
C GLU A 52 11.47 26.92 -8.48
N PHE A 53 12.08 25.99 -7.73
CA PHE A 53 13.53 25.87 -7.62
C PHE A 53 14.19 25.41 -8.93
N ILE A 54 13.61 24.45 -9.65
CA ILE A 54 14.14 24.03 -10.96
C ILE A 54 14.10 25.19 -11.95
N ILE A 55 13.01 25.96 -11.96
CA ILE A 55 12.90 27.18 -12.77
C ILE A 55 14.00 28.18 -12.37
N ALA A 56 14.23 28.40 -11.08
CA ALA A 56 15.30 29.26 -10.61
C ALA A 56 16.69 28.80 -11.10
N MET A 57 16.98 27.49 -11.06
CA MET A 57 18.26 26.93 -11.53
C MET A 57 18.46 27.07 -13.04
N GLN A 58 17.40 26.91 -13.82
CA GLN A 58 17.45 27.14 -15.26
C GLN A 58 17.73 28.61 -15.58
N LEU A 59 17.08 29.53 -14.86
CA LEU A 59 17.33 30.97 -15.01
C LEU A 59 18.75 31.37 -14.61
N VAL A 60 19.33 30.73 -13.58
CA VAL A 60 20.74 30.94 -13.20
C VAL A 60 21.68 30.47 -14.30
N SER A 61 21.45 29.29 -14.89
CA SER A 61 22.27 28.78 -16.01
C SER A 61 22.19 29.68 -17.25
N LEU A 62 21.00 30.20 -17.57
CA LEU A 62 20.82 31.19 -18.64
C LEU A 62 21.57 32.50 -18.38
N ALA A 63 21.49 33.01 -17.14
CA ALA A 63 22.19 34.23 -16.74
C ALA A 63 23.71 34.06 -16.78
N GLN A 64 24.24 32.90 -16.36
CA GLN A 64 25.67 32.59 -16.45
C GLN A 64 26.16 32.46 -17.90
N SER A 65 25.29 32.02 -18.81
CA SER A 65 25.56 31.96 -20.24
C SER A 65 25.49 33.33 -20.95
N GLY A 66 25.22 34.41 -20.22
CA GLY A 66 25.18 35.78 -20.74
C GLY A 66 23.88 36.15 -21.47
N LEU A 67 22.82 35.35 -21.34
CA LEU A 67 21.52 35.61 -21.95
C LEU A 67 20.59 36.41 -21.00
N PRO A 68 19.69 37.26 -21.54
CA PRO A 68 18.79 38.07 -20.72
C PRO A 68 17.75 37.20 -20.00
N VAL A 69 17.57 37.46 -18.70
CA VAL A 69 16.65 36.73 -17.83
C VAL A 69 15.20 37.18 -18.06
N THR A 70 14.56 36.75 -19.15
CA THR A 70 13.17 37.13 -19.51
C THR A 70 12.18 35.98 -19.40
N HIS A 71 10.93 36.31 -19.00
CA HIS A 71 9.82 35.36 -18.79
C HIS A 71 9.43 34.57 -20.07
N ASP A 72 9.71 35.13 -21.26
CA ASP A 72 9.30 34.56 -22.55
C ASP A 72 10.13 33.35 -23.03
N LEU A 73 11.29 33.07 -22.42
CA LEU A 73 12.16 31.96 -22.85
C LEU A 73 11.82 30.61 -22.20
N LEU A 74 10.95 30.59 -21.19
CA LEU A 74 10.52 29.36 -20.49
C LEU A 74 9.31 28.69 -21.15
N THR A 75 8.63 29.36 -22.11
CA THR A 75 7.39 28.89 -22.76
C THR A 75 7.60 28.34 -24.17
N SER A 76 8.77 28.55 -24.77
CA SER A 76 9.14 27.90 -26.02
C SER A 76 9.85 26.58 -25.74
N ASP A 77 9.28 25.48 -26.23
CA ASP A 77 9.77 24.09 -26.17
C ASP A 77 11.09 23.86 -26.95
N VAL A 78 12.05 24.80 -26.86
CA VAL A 78 13.29 24.84 -27.65
C VAL A 78 14.50 24.77 -26.71
N ASP A 79 15.17 23.61 -26.74
CA ASP A 79 16.55 23.33 -26.32
C ASP A 79 16.98 23.46 -24.83
N LEU A 80 16.12 23.08 -23.89
CA LEU A 80 16.52 22.89 -22.47
C LEU A 80 17.43 21.67 -22.22
N LYS A 81 17.66 20.80 -23.21
CA LYS A 81 18.50 19.59 -23.06
C LYS A 81 20.01 19.85 -23.22
N ASN A 82 20.40 21.03 -23.71
CA ASN A 82 21.79 21.37 -24.01
C ASN A 82 22.38 22.46 -23.10
N LEU A 83 21.66 22.89 -22.05
CA LEU A 83 22.16 23.85 -21.08
C LEU A 83 23.10 23.17 -20.08
N GLU A 84 24.33 23.68 -19.96
CA GLU A 84 25.25 23.24 -18.94
C GLU A 84 24.70 23.56 -17.53
N PRO A 85 24.86 22.64 -16.56
CA PRO A 85 24.39 22.88 -15.20
C PRO A 85 25.06 24.14 -14.62
N PRO A 86 24.35 24.91 -13.79
CA PRO A 86 24.88 26.15 -13.25
C PRO A 86 26.13 25.90 -12.41
N ALA A 87 27.18 26.69 -12.66
CA ALA A 87 28.41 26.62 -11.90
C ALA A 87 28.21 27.29 -10.53
N MET A 88 28.39 26.53 -9.45
CA MET A 88 28.18 27.01 -8.08
C MET A 88 29.50 26.89 -7.29
N GLU A 89 30.20 28.00 -7.09
CA GLU A 89 31.48 28.00 -6.39
C GLU A 89 31.31 27.59 -4.92
N GLY A 90 32.07 26.57 -4.49
CA GLY A 90 32.07 26.10 -3.10
C GLY A 90 31.03 25.01 -2.76
N LEU A 91 30.24 24.53 -3.73
CA LEU A 91 29.30 23.42 -3.55
C LEU A 91 30.02 22.13 -3.12
N ASP A 92 31.19 21.85 -3.71
CA ASP A 92 32.01 20.67 -3.39
C ASP A 92 32.48 20.65 -1.93
N ALA A 93 32.78 21.83 -1.36
CA ALA A 93 33.19 21.95 0.03
C ALA A 93 32.03 21.70 1.02
N LEU A 94 30.79 22.04 0.63
CA LEU A 94 29.58 21.74 1.41
C LEU A 94 29.25 20.23 1.37
N LEU A 95 29.42 19.60 0.20
CA LEU A 95 29.24 18.16 0.03
C LEU A 95 30.29 17.35 0.84
N ALA A 96 31.54 17.83 0.87
CA ALA A 96 32.60 17.22 1.67
C ALA A 96 32.32 17.29 3.20
N LYS A 97 31.78 18.42 3.69
CA LYS A 97 31.40 18.56 5.11
C LYS A 97 30.24 17.65 5.51
N LYS A 98 29.27 17.39 4.62
CA LYS A 98 28.15 16.46 4.86
C LYS A 98 28.63 15.00 4.91
N LYS A 99 29.56 14.60 4.04
CA LYS A 99 30.21 13.28 4.06
C LYS A 99 31.04 13.04 5.32
N HIS A 100 31.74 14.05 5.84
CA HIS A 100 32.53 13.90 7.08
C HIS A 100 31.66 13.67 8.31
N LYS A 101 30.50 14.32 8.39
CA LYS A 101 29.53 14.15 9.49
C LYS A 101 28.89 12.77 9.55
N GLN A 102 28.92 12.03 8.44
CA GLN A 102 28.39 10.68 8.31
C GLN A 102 29.46 9.59 8.51
N LYS A 103 30.74 9.95 8.38
CA LYS A 103 31.88 9.02 8.52
C LYS A 103 32.39 8.86 9.95
N ASP A 104 32.11 9.83 10.84
CA ASP A 104 32.46 9.74 12.27
C ASP A 104 31.49 8.85 13.09
N LEU A 105 30.46 8.26 12.46
CA LEU A 105 29.50 7.35 13.10
C LEU A 105 29.81 5.85 12.89
N ASP A 106 30.76 5.50 12.02
CA ASP A 106 31.02 4.10 11.59
C ASP A 106 32.43 3.56 11.88
N VAL A 107 33.14 4.10 12.87
CA VAL A 107 34.42 3.52 13.33
C VAL A 107 34.48 3.44 14.85
N ASN A 108 33.94 2.36 15.42
CA ASN A 108 34.58 1.59 16.49
C ASN A 108 33.77 0.33 16.85
N VAL A 109 34.17 -0.80 16.28
CA VAL A 109 33.84 -2.13 16.80
C VAL A 109 35.16 -2.85 17.09
N SER A 110 35.58 -2.89 18.35
CA SER A 110 36.25 -4.07 18.91
C SER A 110 36.19 -4.15 20.44
N SER A 111 35.78 -5.32 20.92
CA SER A 111 36.20 -6.05 22.13
C SER A 111 35.84 -5.55 23.55
N GLN A 112 35.20 -6.49 24.28
CA GLN A 112 35.09 -6.68 25.74
C GLN A 112 33.84 -6.13 26.45
N LEU A 113 33.01 -7.07 26.96
CA LEU A 113 31.83 -6.83 27.78
C LEU A 113 32.06 -7.36 29.21
N LYS A 114 32.14 -6.43 30.18
CA LYS A 114 31.64 -6.57 31.56
C LYS A 114 31.08 -5.20 32.02
N PRO A 115 30.15 -5.16 33.00
CA PRO A 115 28.95 -4.32 32.88
C PRO A 115 28.93 -3.06 33.76
N SER A 116 27.91 -2.23 33.48
CA SER A 116 27.32 -1.08 34.21
C SER A 116 27.75 0.32 33.74
N PRO A 117 26.99 1.41 33.96
CA PRO A 117 25.65 1.54 34.58
C PRO A 117 24.62 2.32 33.74
N SER A 118 23.36 2.23 34.17
CA SER A 118 22.21 3.04 33.75
C SER A 118 22.41 4.55 33.86
N SER A 119 22.00 5.30 32.83
CA SER A 119 21.47 6.68 32.92
C SER A 119 20.72 7.01 31.61
N SER A 120 19.39 6.96 31.64
CA SER A 120 18.51 8.15 31.68
C SER A 120 18.62 9.06 30.45
N TRP A 121 17.88 8.72 29.39
CA TRP A 121 17.53 9.68 28.33
C TRP A 121 16.07 9.55 27.88
N PHE A 122 15.15 9.56 28.86
CA PHE A 122 13.79 10.03 28.61
C PHE A 122 13.74 11.51 28.95
N SER A 123 14.13 12.35 28.00
CA SER A 123 13.65 13.73 27.97
C SER A 123 12.35 13.74 27.17
N SER A 124 11.26 13.97 27.90
CA SER A 124 9.93 14.21 27.37
C SER A 124 9.94 15.43 26.46
N ASN A 125 9.97 15.22 25.15
CA ASN A 125 9.61 16.28 24.21
C ASN A 125 8.10 16.19 23.95
N SER A 126 7.42 17.21 24.45
CA SER A 126 5.99 17.46 24.28
C SER A 126 5.54 17.19 22.85
N THR A 127 4.47 16.40 22.71
CA THR A 127 3.66 16.29 21.51
C THR A 127 3.15 17.67 21.10
N LYS A 128 3.90 18.38 20.23
CA LYS A 128 3.37 19.55 19.54
C LYS A 128 2.22 19.05 18.65
N LYS A 129 1.00 19.47 18.99
CA LYS A 129 -0.20 19.23 18.18
C LYS A 129 0.03 19.84 16.80
N VAL A 130 0.15 18.98 15.78
CA VAL A 130 0.18 19.42 14.39
C VAL A 130 -1.18 20.03 14.05
N PRO A 131 -1.24 21.26 13.51
CA PRO A 131 -2.50 21.98 13.28
C PRO A 131 -3.41 21.28 12.27
N LEU A 132 -4.72 21.57 12.34
CA LEU A 132 -5.73 20.99 11.44
C LEU A 132 -5.48 21.31 9.95
N SER A 133 -4.66 22.34 9.66
CA SER A 133 -4.30 22.80 8.32
C SER A 133 -3.38 21.86 7.53
N SER A 134 -2.83 20.81 8.16
CA SER A 134 -1.90 19.86 7.52
C SER A 134 -2.57 18.60 6.96
N VAL A 135 -3.90 18.46 7.09
CA VAL A 135 -4.62 17.29 6.55
C VAL A 135 -5.15 17.65 5.18
N THR A 136 -4.61 17.00 4.16
CA THR A 136 -4.98 17.20 2.76
C THR A 136 -6.01 16.20 2.26
N SER A 137 -6.14 15.04 2.91
CA SER A 137 -7.03 13.96 2.49
C SER A 137 -7.56 13.13 3.68
N ILE A 138 -8.56 12.28 3.41
CA ILE A 138 -9.05 11.28 4.38
C ILE A 138 -7.92 10.35 4.83
N ASN A 139 -7.06 9.89 3.91
CA ASN A 139 -5.95 8.99 4.22
C ASN A 139 -4.93 9.65 5.17
N ASP A 140 -4.58 10.92 4.94
CA ASP A 140 -3.70 11.68 5.83
C ASP A 140 -4.31 11.85 7.22
N GLY A 141 -5.63 12.07 7.27
CA GLY A 141 -6.40 12.15 8.50
C GLY A 141 -6.34 10.84 9.29
N LEU A 142 -6.62 9.70 8.66
CA LEU A 142 -6.56 8.37 9.27
C LEU A 142 -5.14 8.02 9.74
N LYS A 143 -4.13 8.30 8.91
CA LYS A 143 -2.71 8.11 9.25
C LYS A 143 -2.30 8.90 10.48
N ARG A 144 -2.73 10.16 10.56
CA ARG A 144 -2.49 11.01 11.75
C ARG A 144 -3.17 10.45 12.99
N LEU A 145 -4.45 10.07 12.88
CA LEU A 145 -5.20 9.47 14.00
C LEU A 145 -4.57 8.16 14.47
N TYR A 146 -4.08 7.33 13.54
CA TYR A 146 -3.33 6.12 13.87
C TYR A 146 -2.11 6.42 14.72
N VAL A 147 -1.21 7.27 14.23
CA VAL A 147 0.07 7.57 14.90
C VAL A 147 -0.15 8.23 16.25
N GLN A 148 -1.13 9.12 16.37
CA GLN A 148 -1.34 9.91 17.59
C GLN A 148 -2.14 9.16 18.66
N LYS A 149 -3.13 8.34 18.27
CA LYS A 149 -4.11 7.79 19.21
C LYS A 149 -4.10 6.26 19.27
N LEU A 150 -4.06 5.57 18.13
CA LEU A 150 -4.18 4.10 18.10
C LEU A 150 -2.84 3.37 18.30
N LYS A 151 -1.78 3.80 17.61
CA LYS A 151 -0.44 3.19 17.69
C LYS A 151 0.12 3.13 19.12
N PRO A 152 0.00 4.16 19.98
CA PRO A 152 0.44 4.08 21.38
C PRO A 152 -0.28 2.98 22.16
N LEU A 153 -1.58 2.75 21.89
CA LEU A 153 -2.35 1.67 22.51
C LEU A 153 -1.85 0.31 22.03
N GLU A 154 -1.67 0.14 20.71
CA GLU A 154 -1.18 -1.12 20.11
C GLU A 154 0.17 -1.54 20.67
N VAL A 155 1.12 -0.59 20.75
CA VAL A 155 2.47 -0.85 21.26
C VAL A 155 2.48 -1.15 22.76
N THR A 156 1.68 -0.42 23.55
CA THR A 156 1.65 -0.59 25.02
C THR A 156 1.11 -1.96 25.44
N TYR A 157 0.16 -2.50 24.67
CA TYR A 157 -0.49 -3.77 24.97
C TYR A 157 -0.06 -4.92 24.04
N HIS A 158 1.04 -4.75 23.28
CA HIS A 158 1.60 -5.78 22.39
C HIS A 158 0.61 -6.32 21.33
N PHE A 159 -0.26 -5.47 20.80
CA PHE A 159 -1.27 -5.87 19.81
C PHE A 159 -0.65 -6.48 18.53
N ASN A 160 0.56 -6.04 18.18
CA ASN A 160 1.31 -6.51 17.02
C ASN A 160 1.64 -8.01 17.07
N ASP A 161 1.78 -8.56 18.26
CA ASP A 161 2.18 -9.96 18.45
C ASP A 161 0.99 -10.91 18.51
N PHE A 162 -0.19 -10.40 18.87
CA PHE A 162 -1.41 -11.21 19.07
C PHE A 162 -2.37 -11.18 17.88
N VAL A 163 -2.49 -10.05 17.20
CA VAL A 163 -3.57 -9.86 16.21
C VAL A 163 -3.03 -9.49 14.85
N SER A 164 -2.28 -8.39 14.75
CA SER A 164 -1.76 -7.96 13.44
C SER A 164 -0.61 -6.95 13.59
N PRO A 165 0.39 -6.97 12.68
CA PRO A 165 1.51 -6.03 12.70
C PRO A 165 1.07 -4.56 12.73
N LEU A 166 1.96 -3.68 13.18
CA LEU A 166 1.73 -2.23 13.17
C LEU A 166 1.56 -1.73 11.73
N LEU A 167 0.67 -0.77 11.53
CA LEU A 167 0.47 -0.16 10.21
C LEU A 167 1.65 0.74 9.86
N THR A 168 2.07 0.65 8.61
CA THR A 168 3.11 1.48 8.01
C THR A 168 2.49 2.61 7.21
N ASN A 169 3.28 3.61 6.83
CA ASN A 169 2.79 4.71 6.00
C ASN A 169 2.24 4.22 4.65
N SER A 170 2.89 3.22 4.06
CA SER A 170 2.46 2.65 2.79
C SER A 170 1.12 1.93 2.89
N ASP A 171 0.70 1.44 4.06
CA ASP A 171 -0.65 0.87 4.24
C ASP A 171 -1.77 1.92 4.09
N PHE A 172 -1.49 3.20 4.38
CA PHE A 172 -2.46 4.30 4.20
C PHE A 172 -2.38 4.90 2.79
N ASP A 173 -1.17 5.03 2.26
CA ASP A 173 -0.90 5.73 1.01
C ASP A 173 -1.05 4.81 -0.23
N CYS A 174 -1.16 3.49 -0.03
CA CYS A 174 -1.31 2.52 -1.11
C CYS A 174 -2.56 2.84 -1.96
N LYS A 175 -2.44 2.76 -3.28
CA LYS A 175 -3.60 2.82 -4.18
C LYS A 175 -4.39 1.51 -4.13
N PRO A 176 -5.71 1.55 -4.37
CA PRO A 176 -6.50 0.33 -4.48
C PRO A 176 -5.88 -0.66 -5.48
N MET A 177 -5.84 -1.94 -5.10
CA MET A 177 -5.19 -2.98 -5.90
C MET A 177 -6.21 -3.95 -6.50
N VAL A 178 -6.04 -4.24 -7.80
CA VAL A 178 -6.83 -5.22 -8.56
C VAL A 178 -5.94 -6.36 -8.99
N MET A 179 -6.14 -7.54 -8.41
CA MET A 179 -5.37 -8.73 -8.77
C MET A 179 -6.09 -9.57 -9.80
N LEU A 180 -5.36 -10.00 -10.82
CA LEU A 180 -5.83 -10.95 -11.83
C LEU A 180 -5.26 -12.32 -11.53
N LEU A 181 -6.15 -13.29 -11.33
CA LEU A 181 -5.82 -14.69 -11.11
C LEU A 181 -6.49 -15.56 -12.17
N GLY A 182 -5.82 -16.63 -12.58
CA GLY A 182 -6.38 -17.56 -13.55
C GLY A 182 -5.31 -18.47 -14.13
N GLN A 183 -5.76 -19.51 -14.81
CA GLN A 183 -4.87 -20.48 -15.44
C GLN A 183 -4.03 -19.90 -16.58
N TYR A 184 -3.10 -20.70 -17.07
CA TYR A 184 -2.27 -20.30 -18.21
C TYR A 184 -3.13 -20.00 -19.45
N SER A 185 -2.77 -18.95 -20.19
CA SER A 185 -3.46 -18.52 -21.42
C SER A 185 -4.91 -18.02 -21.27
N THR A 186 -5.40 -17.74 -20.06
CA THR A 186 -6.76 -17.14 -19.86
C THR A 186 -6.85 -15.65 -20.26
N GLY A 187 -5.72 -15.02 -20.59
CA GLY A 187 -5.67 -13.64 -21.10
C GLY A 187 -5.53 -12.56 -20.02
N LYS A 188 -4.98 -12.86 -18.83
CA LYS A 188 -4.74 -11.86 -17.75
C LYS A 188 -3.92 -10.66 -18.23
N THR A 189 -2.74 -10.92 -18.78
CA THR A 189 -1.86 -9.87 -19.31
C THR A 189 -2.53 -9.09 -20.45
N THR A 190 -3.24 -9.79 -21.35
CA THR A 190 -4.00 -9.15 -22.43
C THR A 190 -5.12 -8.26 -21.91
N PHE A 191 -5.82 -8.68 -20.86
CA PHE A 191 -6.88 -7.92 -20.21
C PHE A 191 -6.33 -6.59 -19.66
N ILE A 192 -5.18 -6.62 -18.96
CA ILE A 192 -4.55 -5.39 -18.44
C ILE A 192 -4.14 -4.47 -19.60
N LYS A 193 -3.52 -5.02 -20.66
CA LYS A 193 -3.16 -4.23 -21.85
C LYS A 193 -4.37 -3.56 -22.49
N HIS A 194 -5.46 -4.31 -22.64
CA HIS A 194 -6.70 -3.82 -23.21
C HIS A 194 -7.30 -2.67 -22.38
N LEU A 195 -7.27 -2.78 -21.05
CA LEU A 195 -7.72 -1.70 -20.16
C LEU A 195 -6.84 -0.45 -20.25
N LEU A 196 -5.52 -0.62 -20.38
CA LEU A 196 -4.57 0.49 -20.43
C LEU A 196 -4.39 1.08 -21.85
N LYS A 197 -5.02 0.48 -22.88
CA LYS A 197 -5.06 0.89 -24.30
C LYS A 197 -3.72 1.24 -24.99
N ARG A 198 -2.57 1.19 -24.30
CA ARG A 198 -1.22 1.54 -24.78
C ARG A 198 -0.07 0.94 -23.94
N ALA A 199 -0.31 -0.11 -23.17
CA ALA A 199 0.76 -0.70 -22.37
C ALA A 199 1.62 -1.68 -23.20
N HIS A 200 2.90 -1.36 -23.42
CA HIS A 200 3.91 -2.29 -23.94
C HIS A 200 4.31 -3.33 -22.88
N ILE A 201 3.32 -4.02 -22.30
CA ILE A 201 3.62 -5.25 -21.57
C ILE A 201 4.02 -6.27 -22.66
N GLY A 202 5.13 -7.00 -22.51
CA GLY A 202 5.74 -7.78 -23.60
C GLY A 202 4.76 -8.73 -24.33
N PRO A 203 4.93 -8.99 -25.64
CA PRO A 203 3.99 -9.76 -26.47
C PRO A 203 4.13 -11.30 -26.33
N GLU A 204 4.89 -11.81 -25.37
CA GLU A 204 5.27 -13.22 -25.31
C GLU A 204 4.58 -14.05 -24.20
N PRO A 205 4.48 -15.38 -24.38
CA PRO A 205 3.84 -16.30 -23.42
C PRO A 205 4.75 -16.57 -22.21
N THR A 206 4.98 -15.57 -21.35
CA THR A 206 6.10 -15.62 -20.38
C THR A 206 5.82 -15.08 -18.96
N THR A 207 4.58 -14.98 -18.49
CA THR A 207 4.35 -14.63 -17.06
C THR A 207 4.53 -15.86 -16.15
N ASP A 208 5.79 -16.22 -15.91
CA ASP A 208 6.23 -16.98 -14.74
C ASP A 208 6.50 -16.06 -13.52
N ARG A 209 6.23 -14.75 -13.69
CA ARG A 209 6.44 -13.68 -12.70
C ARG A 209 5.15 -13.02 -12.27
N PHE A 210 5.15 -12.52 -11.03
CA PHE A 210 4.17 -11.55 -10.57
C PHE A 210 4.59 -10.18 -11.07
N VAL A 211 3.71 -9.50 -11.79
CA VAL A 211 3.96 -8.15 -12.31
C VAL A 211 2.95 -7.20 -11.70
N VAL A 212 3.44 -6.22 -10.94
CA VAL A 212 2.60 -5.13 -10.43
C VAL A 212 2.69 -3.97 -11.42
N VAL A 213 1.57 -3.55 -11.97
CA VAL A 213 1.48 -2.41 -12.89
C VAL A 213 0.92 -1.21 -12.12
N MET A 214 1.73 -0.19 -11.94
CA MET A 214 1.38 1.02 -11.18
C MET A 214 1.75 2.31 -11.93
N SER A 215 1.24 3.43 -11.44
CA SER A 215 1.61 4.74 -11.98
C SER A 215 3.03 5.12 -11.58
N GLY A 216 3.78 5.68 -12.52
CA GLY A 216 5.06 6.33 -12.30
C GLY A 216 5.29 7.44 -13.32
N PRO A 217 6.31 8.29 -13.12
CA PRO A 217 6.60 9.40 -14.03
C PRO A 217 7.05 8.91 -15.41
N ASP A 218 7.79 7.81 -15.44
CA ASP A 218 8.39 7.23 -16.64
C ASP A 218 8.05 5.75 -16.77
N GLU A 219 8.05 5.24 -18.00
CA GLU A 219 7.91 3.82 -18.27
C GLU A 219 9.19 3.07 -17.85
N ARG A 220 9.10 2.29 -16.77
CA ARG A 220 10.24 1.52 -16.25
C ARG A 220 9.80 0.20 -15.64
N SER A 221 10.66 -0.81 -15.75
CA SER A 221 10.54 -2.07 -15.01
C SER A 221 11.56 -2.10 -13.88
N ILE A 222 11.09 -2.40 -12.68
CA ILE A 222 11.89 -2.48 -11.46
C ILE A 222 11.89 -3.95 -10.98
N PRO A 223 13.06 -4.55 -10.71
CA PRO A 223 13.14 -5.90 -10.16
C PRO A 223 12.62 -6.01 -8.72
N GLY A 224 12.04 -7.17 -8.38
CA GLY A 224 11.45 -7.44 -7.06
C GLY A 224 12.36 -7.22 -5.86
N ASN A 225 13.64 -7.59 -5.99
CA ASN A 225 14.66 -7.36 -4.95
C ASN A 225 14.79 -5.88 -4.56
N THR A 226 14.65 -4.97 -5.54
CA THR A 226 14.78 -3.53 -5.33
C THR A 226 13.50 -2.95 -4.73
N ILE A 227 12.34 -3.41 -5.18
CA ILE A 227 11.03 -2.92 -4.70
C ILE A 227 10.79 -3.32 -3.25
N ALA A 228 11.22 -4.53 -2.88
CA ALA A 228 11.06 -5.07 -1.53
C ALA A 228 11.80 -4.26 -0.44
N VAL A 229 12.80 -3.45 -0.80
CA VAL A 229 13.54 -2.60 0.15
C VAL A 229 13.12 -1.13 0.11
N GLN A 230 12.27 -0.73 -0.84
CA GLN A 230 11.76 0.62 -0.95
C GLN A 230 10.68 0.89 0.11
N ALA A 231 10.97 1.80 1.05
CA ALA A 231 10.09 2.10 2.18
C ALA A 231 8.80 2.84 1.79
N ASP A 232 8.82 3.51 0.64
CA ASP A 232 7.69 4.19 0.01
C ASP A 232 6.73 3.22 -0.70
N MET A 233 7.13 1.96 -0.89
CA MET A 233 6.35 0.95 -1.59
C MET A 233 5.65 -0.03 -0.63
N PRO A 234 4.41 -0.48 -0.91
CA PRO A 234 3.66 -1.38 -0.04
C PRO A 234 4.07 -2.86 -0.14
N PHE A 235 5.25 -3.17 -0.69
CA PHE A 235 5.68 -4.54 -1.00
C PHE A 235 6.82 -5.06 -0.13
N SER A 236 7.21 -4.32 0.91
CA SER A 236 8.28 -4.73 1.83
C SER A 236 8.00 -6.07 2.51
N GLY A 237 6.73 -6.39 2.79
CA GLY A 237 6.32 -7.68 3.35
C GLY A 237 6.65 -8.90 2.47
N LEU A 238 6.86 -8.71 1.16
CA LEU A 238 7.21 -9.79 0.24
C LEU A 238 8.64 -10.33 0.45
N THR A 239 9.49 -9.61 1.18
CA THR A 239 10.82 -10.09 1.60
C THR A 239 10.77 -11.42 2.34
N THR A 240 9.67 -11.71 3.04
CA THR A 240 9.46 -12.95 3.79
C THR A 240 9.44 -14.20 2.91
N PHE A 241 9.09 -14.07 1.63
CA PHE A 241 9.09 -15.19 0.66
C PHE A 241 10.47 -15.48 0.07
N GLY A 242 11.49 -14.70 0.44
CA GLY A 242 12.88 -14.93 0.07
C GLY A 242 13.25 -14.56 -1.37
N THR A 243 14.54 -14.73 -1.69
CA THR A 243 15.12 -14.31 -2.97
C THR A 243 14.57 -15.08 -4.18
N ALA A 244 14.18 -16.35 -3.98
CA ALA A 244 13.59 -17.16 -5.03
C ALA A 244 12.31 -16.54 -5.59
N PHE A 245 11.43 -16.05 -4.71
CA PHE A 245 10.22 -15.32 -5.10
C PHE A 245 10.55 -13.95 -5.68
N LEU A 246 11.40 -13.17 -4.99
CA LEU A 246 11.70 -11.79 -5.41
C LEU A 246 12.36 -11.72 -6.80
N SER A 247 13.05 -12.78 -7.25
CA SER A 247 13.56 -12.90 -8.63
C SER A 247 12.46 -13.10 -9.69
N LYS A 248 11.26 -13.53 -9.26
CA LYS A 248 10.04 -13.73 -10.05
C LYS A 248 8.97 -12.68 -9.73
N PHE A 249 9.39 -11.56 -9.15
CA PHE A 249 8.54 -10.41 -8.86
C PHE A 249 9.08 -9.18 -9.59
N GLU A 250 8.20 -8.39 -10.17
CA GLU A 250 8.53 -7.25 -11.00
C GLU A 250 7.48 -6.15 -10.81
N CYS A 251 7.91 -4.88 -10.80
CA CYS A 251 7.01 -3.74 -10.86
C CYS A 251 7.23 -2.98 -12.16
N SER A 252 6.18 -2.89 -12.96
CA SER A 252 6.12 -2.04 -14.15
C SER A 252 5.44 -0.73 -13.78
N GLN A 253 6.16 0.37 -13.93
CA GLN A 253 5.63 1.71 -13.73
C GLN A 253 5.43 2.38 -15.09
N MET A 254 4.33 3.12 -15.25
CA MET A 254 4.11 3.97 -16.43
C MET A 254 3.15 5.11 -16.10
N PRO A 255 3.25 6.26 -16.79
CA PRO A 255 2.27 7.33 -16.65
C PRO A 255 0.97 6.94 -17.36
N HIS A 256 -0.12 6.77 -16.60
CA HIS A 256 -1.43 6.47 -17.16
C HIS A 256 -2.54 6.93 -16.22
N PRO A 257 -3.60 7.63 -16.71
CA PRO A 257 -4.68 8.15 -15.86
C PRO A 257 -5.38 7.09 -15.00
N LEU A 258 -5.62 5.89 -15.54
CA LEU A 258 -6.20 4.79 -14.76
C LEU A 258 -5.27 4.34 -13.61
N LEU A 259 -3.95 4.37 -13.84
CA LEU A 259 -2.97 3.94 -12.85
C LEU A 259 -2.72 5.00 -11.76
N GLU A 260 -3.17 6.24 -11.99
CA GLU A 260 -3.20 7.27 -10.96
C GLU A 260 -4.15 6.90 -9.82
N HIS A 261 -5.18 6.10 -10.12
CA HIS A 261 -6.22 5.71 -9.16
C HIS A 261 -6.16 4.25 -8.74
N ILE A 262 -5.62 3.35 -9.56
CA ILE A 262 -5.65 1.89 -9.32
C ILE A 262 -4.28 1.27 -9.66
N THR A 263 -3.89 0.24 -8.92
CA THR A 263 -2.73 -0.60 -9.24
C THR A 263 -3.20 -1.99 -9.66
N PHE A 264 -2.66 -2.55 -10.73
CA PHE A 264 -2.96 -3.91 -11.17
C PHE A 264 -1.87 -4.89 -10.70
N VAL A 265 -2.27 -6.11 -10.38
CA VAL A 265 -1.37 -7.22 -10.08
C VAL A 265 -1.66 -8.34 -11.07
N ASP A 266 -0.76 -8.55 -12.03
CA ASP A 266 -0.80 -9.70 -12.94
C ASP A 266 -0.11 -10.89 -12.28
N SER A 267 -0.86 -11.96 -12.01
CA SER A 267 -0.29 -13.18 -11.45
C SER A 267 0.25 -14.09 -12.56
N PRO A 268 1.25 -14.93 -12.25
CA PRO A 268 1.58 -16.08 -13.09
C PRO A 268 0.35 -16.94 -13.35
N GLY A 269 0.30 -17.57 -14.53
CA GLY A 269 -0.73 -18.56 -14.84
C GLY A 269 -0.69 -19.73 -13.86
N VAL A 270 -1.84 -20.09 -13.29
CA VAL A 270 -1.92 -21.30 -12.44
C VAL A 270 -1.71 -22.53 -13.32
N LEU A 271 -0.76 -23.37 -12.92
CA LEU A 271 -0.35 -24.56 -13.68
C LEU A 271 -1.39 -25.67 -13.51
N SER A 272 -1.57 -26.46 -14.56
CA SER A 272 -2.47 -27.62 -14.56
C SER A 272 -1.65 -28.89 -14.32
N GLY A 273 -1.80 -29.50 -13.14
CA GLY A 273 -1.23 -30.81 -12.83
C GLY A 273 0.00 -30.80 -11.91
N GLU A 274 0.22 -31.93 -11.25
CA GLU A 274 1.12 -32.08 -10.10
C GLU A 274 2.62 -31.99 -10.47
N LYS A 275 2.99 -32.42 -11.68
CA LYS A 275 4.38 -32.40 -12.19
C LYS A 275 4.92 -31.00 -12.50
N GLN A 276 4.04 -30.01 -12.63
CA GLN A 276 4.41 -28.61 -12.86
C GLN A 276 4.57 -27.83 -11.54
N ARG A 277 4.09 -28.38 -10.41
CA ARG A 277 4.24 -27.76 -9.07
C ARG A 277 5.70 -27.71 -8.62
N THR A 278 6.46 -28.77 -8.90
CA THR A 278 7.89 -28.88 -8.56
C THR A 278 8.79 -27.89 -9.30
N GLN A 279 8.25 -27.12 -10.26
CA GLN A 279 9.00 -26.08 -10.96
C GLN A 279 9.06 -24.74 -10.21
N ARG A 280 8.16 -24.49 -9.24
CA ARG A 280 8.18 -23.23 -8.48
C ARG A 280 9.06 -23.36 -7.25
N ALA A 281 10.12 -22.56 -7.20
CA ALA A 281 11.05 -22.49 -6.06
C ALA A 281 10.50 -21.64 -4.89
N TYR A 282 9.21 -21.29 -4.90
CA TYR A 282 8.59 -20.44 -3.88
C TYR A 282 7.13 -20.86 -3.64
N ASP A 283 6.59 -20.49 -2.47
CA ASP A 283 5.20 -20.75 -2.10
C ASP A 283 4.24 -19.81 -2.85
N PHE A 284 3.72 -20.28 -3.99
CA PHE A 284 2.76 -19.53 -4.78
C PHE A 284 1.44 -19.27 -4.06
N THR A 285 0.99 -20.21 -3.21
CA THR A 285 -0.29 -20.08 -2.52
C THR A 285 -0.19 -19.01 -1.43
N GLY A 286 0.90 -19.05 -0.64
CA GLY A 286 1.18 -18.02 0.36
C GLY A 286 1.33 -16.63 -0.24
N VAL A 287 2.06 -16.47 -1.35
CA VAL A 287 2.19 -15.18 -2.05
C VAL A 287 0.83 -14.69 -2.55
N THR A 288 0.03 -15.58 -3.15
CA THR A 288 -1.30 -15.20 -3.67
C THR A 288 -2.24 -14.77 -2.55
N SER A 289 -2.21 -15.49 -1.42
CA SER A 289 -2.98 -15.12 -0.21
C SER A 289 -2.52 -13.77 0.35
N TRP A 290 -1.21 -13.49 0.36
CA TRP A 290 -0.67 -12.20 0.75
C TRP A 290 -1.22 -11.06 -0.12
N PHE A 291 -1.17 -11.20 -1.45
CA PHE A 291 -1.75 -10.19 -2.36
C PHE A 291 -3.27 -10.07 -2.17
N ALA A 292 -3.99 -11.18 -2.00
CA ALA A 292 -5.43 -11.18 -1.78
C ALA A 292 -5.84 -10.37 -0.53
N SER A 293 -5.03 -10.43 0.52
CA SER A 293 -5.25 -9.65 1.74
C SER A 293 -5.15 -8.14 1.50
N LYS A 294 -4.25 -7.72 0.60
CA LYS A 294 -3.97 -6.32 0.28
C LYS A 294 -4.81 -5.77 -0.89
N CYS A 295 -5.35 -6.62 -1.75
CA CYS A 295 -6.16 -6.22 -2.89
C CYS A 295 -7.58 -5.81 -2.47
N ASP A 296 -8.19 -4.94 -3.25
CA ASP A 296 -9.58 -4.49 -3.10
C ASP A 296 -10.53 -5.27 -4.01
N LEU A 297 -10.02 -5.77 -5.14
CA LEU A 297 -10.74 -6.62 -6.09
C LEU A 297 -9.84 -7.76 -6.57
N ILE A 298 -10.42 -8.95 -6.70
CA ILE A 298 -9.76 -10.14 -7.25
C ILE A 298 -10.57 -10.62 -8.45
N LEU A 299 -10.00 -10.53 -9.64
CA LEU A 299 -10.58 -11.02 -10.89
C LEU A 299 -10.10 -12.45 -11.16
N LEU A 300 -11.02 -13.42 -11.12
CA LEU A 300 -10.78 -14.80 -11.54
C LEU A 300 -11.11 -14.95 -13.03
N LEU A 301 -10.08 -15.08 -13.87
CA LEU A 301 -10.23 -15.21 -15.32
C LEU A 301 -10.31 -16.68 -15.76
N PHE A 302 -11.35 -16.98 -16.53
CA PHE A 302 -11.60 -18.28 -17.15
C PHE A 302 -11.70 -18.16 -18.68
N ASP A 303 -11.34 -19.23 -19.37
CA ASP A 303 -11.47 -19.38 -20.82
C ASP A 303 -12.52 -20.47 -21.13
N PRO A 304 -13.58 -20.17 -21.89
CA PRO A 304 -14.64 -21.11 -22.26
C PRO A 304 -14.14 -22.39 -22.92
N HIS A 305 -13.04 -22.33 -23.67
CA HIS A 305 -12.47 -23.50 -24.35
C HIS A 305 -11.73 -24.44 -23.39
N LYS A 306 -11.26 -23.90 -22.27
CA LYS A 306 -10.41 -24.60 -21.29
C LYS A 306 -10.96 -24.45 -19.88
N LEU A 307 -12.25 -24.78 -19.72
CA LEU A 307 -12.93 -24.69 -18.44
C LEU A 307 -12.57 -25.86 -17.50
N ASP A 308 -11.29 -26.00 -17.16
CA ASP A 308 -10.81 -26.99 -16.21
C ASP A 308 -10.41 -26.34 -14.91
N VAL A 309 -11.19 -26.48 -13.83
CA VAL A 309 -10.73 -26.00 -12.51
C VAL A 309 -9.78 -27.03 -11.93
N SER A 310 -8.49 -26.89 -12.24
CA SER A 310 -7.43 -27.77 -11.76
C SER A 310 -7.38 -27.81 -10.23
N ASP A 311 -6.89 -28.90 -9.63
CA ASP A 311 -6.79 -28.99 -8.17
C ASP A 311 -5.85 -27.95 -7.57
N GLU A 312 -4.85 -27.52 -8.34
CA GLU A 312 -4.01 -26.37 -7.97
C GLU A 312 -4.84 -25.09 -7.89
N PHE A 313 -5.66 -24.83 -8.90
CA PHE A 313 -6.49 -23.64 -8.92
C PHE A 313 -7.53 -23.67 -7.81
N LYS A 314 -8.10 -24.85 -7.48
CA LYS A 314 -8.97 -25.00 -6.31
C LYS A 314 -8.25 -24.67 -5.00
N ARG A 315 -6.99 -25.09 -4.83
CA ARG A 315 -6.18 -24.76 -3.64
C ARG A 315 -5.93 -23.27 -3.54
N VAL A 316 -5.58 -22.63 -4.66
CA VAL A 316 -5.38 -21.17 -4.73
C VAL A 316 -6.67 -20.45 -4.37
N ILE A 317 -7.81 -20.81 -4.96
CA ILE A 317 -9.12 -20.21 -4.62
C ILE A 317 -9.46 -20.46 -3.14
N SER A 318 -9.17 -21.65 -2.61
CA SER A 318 -9.37 -21.95 -1.18
C SER A 318 -8.50 -21.09 -0.26
N SER A 319 -7.33 -20.62 -0.71
CA SER A 319 -6.48 -19.68 0.04
C SER A 319 -7.00 -18.24 0.06
N LEU A 320 -8.02 -17.94 -0.76
CA LEU A 320 -8.72 -16.64 -0.80
C LEU A 320 -9.92 -16.59 0.16
N ARG A 321 -10.20 -17.67 0.90
CA ARG A 321 -11.32 -17.72 1.86
C ARG A 321 -11.23 -16.57 2.86
N GLY A 322 -12.35 -15.90 3.08
CA GLY A 322 -12.42 -14.69 3.91
C GLY A 322 -12.21 -13.39 3.12
N HIS A 323 -11.97 -13.49 1.81
CA HIS A 323 -11.95 -12.37 0.86
C HIS A 323 -12.96 -12.57 -0.28
N ASP A 324 -13.96 -13.41 -0.07
CA ASP A 324 -14.98 -13.79 -1.06
C ASP A 324 -15.77 -12.59 -1.58
N ASP A 325 -15.97 -11.57 -0.73
CA ASP A 325 -16.65 -10.30 -1.06
C ASP A 325 -15.95 -9.53 -2.20
N LYS A 326 -14.63 -9.68 -2.30
CA LYS A 326 -13.76 -9.03 -3.30
C LYS A 326 -13.65 -9.81 -4.60
N ILE A 327 -14.12 -11.05 -4.65
CA ILE A 327 -13.93 -11.92 -5.81
C ILE A 327 -14.97 -11.60 -6.88
N ARG A 328 -14.50 -11.41 -8.11
CA ARG A 328 -15.34 -11.33 -9.30
C ARG A 328 -14.79 -12.26 -10.36
N VAL A 329 -15.66 -12.83 -11.18
CA VAL A 329 -15.28 -13.81 -12.18
C VAL A 329 -15.39 -13.18 -13.55
N VAL A 330 -14.42 -13.43 -14.41
CA VAL A 330 -14.41 -12.97 -15.80
C VAL A 330 -14.30 -14.19 -16.70
N LEU A 331 -15.35 -14.47 -17.47
CA LEU A 331 -15.33 -15.47 -18.53
C LEU A 331 -14.88 -14.77 -19.82
N ASN A 332 -13.57 -14.80 -20.05
CA ASN A 332 -12.90 -14.11 -21.15
C ASN A 332 -12.93 -14.96 -22.43
N LYS A 333 -12.78 -14.35 -23.62
CA LYS A 333 -12.85 -15.03 -24.92
C LYS A 333 -14.19 -15.71 -25.21
N ALA A 334 -15.28 -15.15 -24.68
CA ALA A 334 -16.63 -15.65 -24.92
C ALA A 334 -17.05 -15.59 -26.40
N ASP A 335 -16.39 -14.77 -27.21
CA ASP A 335 -16.58 -14.63 -28.66
C ASP A 335 -16.15 -15.86 -29.47
N GLN A 336 -15.40 -16.78 -28.85
CA GLN A 336 -14.89 -17.96 -29.52
C GLN A 336 -15.87 -19.14 -29.51
N VAL A 337 -16.90 -19.10 -28.68
CA VAL A 337 -17.89 -20.17 -28.51
C VAL A 337 -19.28 -19.70 -28.95
N ASP A 338 -20.10 -20.63 -29.43
CA ASP A 338 -21.50 -20.33 -29.74
C ASP A 338 -22.31 -20.13 -28.45
N THR A 339 -23.48 -19.50 -28.56
CA THR A 339 -24.35 -19.16 -27.41
C THR A 339 -24.78 -20.39 -26.60
N GLN A 340 -25.03 -21.54 -27.23
CA GLN A 340 -25.46 -22.74 -26.49
C GLN A 340 -24.29 -23.33 -25.71
N GLN A 341 -23.10 -23.41 -26.33
CA GLN A 341 -21.88 -23.84 -25.64
C GLN A 341 -21.53 -22.87 -24.50
N LEU A 342 -21.65 -21.56 -24.72
CA LEU A 342 -21.42 -20.54 -23.70
C LEU A 342 -22.29 -20.75 -22.46
N MET A 343 -23.59 -21.03 -22.64
CA MET A 343 -24.50 -21.30 -21.53
C MET A 343 -24.14 -22.60 -20.77
N ARG A 344 -23.68 -23.64 -21.48
CA ARG A 344 -23.21 -24.89 -20.85
C ARG A 344 -21.93 -24.67 -20.04
N VAL A 345 -20.99 -23.92 -20.61
CA VAL A 345 -19.71 -23.54 -19.97
C VAL A 345 -19.97 -22.68 -18.73
N TYR A 346 -20.87 -21.70 -18.84
CA TYR A 346 -21.27 -20.84 -17.73
C TYR A 346 -21.88 -21.66 -16.58
N GLY A 347 -22.83 -22.56 -16.89
CA GLY A 347 -23.42 -23.44 -15.89
C GLY A 347 -22.39 -24.35 -15.20
N ALA A 348 -21.47 -24.93 -15.97
CA ALA A 348 -20.38 -25.75 -15.44
C ALA A 348 -19.42 -24.95 -14.54
N LEU A 349 -19.11 -23.70 -14.92
CA LEU A 349 -18.27 -22.80 -14.14
C LEU A 349 -18.90 -22.47 -12.79
N MET A 350 -20.17 -22.07 -12.78
CA MET A 350 -20.89 -21.74 -11.56
C MET A 350 -21.03 -22.94 -10.63
N TRP A 351 -21.31 -24.12 -11.20
CA TRP A 351 -21.34 -25.38 -10.44
C TRP A 351 -19.99 -25.68 -9.77
N SER A 352 -18.89 -25.49 -10.50
CA SER A 352 -17.54 -25.73 -9.97
C SER A 352 -17.15 -24.70 -8.91
N LEU A 353 -17.39 -23.41 -9.17
CA LEU A 353 -17.09 -22.32 -8.23
C LEU A 353 -17.90 -22.43 -6.93
N GLY A 354 -19.20 -22.78 -7.02
CA GLY A 354 -20.04 -22.98 -5.85
C GLY A 354 -19.48 -24.04 -4.89
N LYS A 355 -18.89 -25.11 -5.42
CA LYS A 355 -18.22 -26.15 -4.61
C LYS A 355 -16.93 -25.69 -3.96
N VAL A 356 -16.19 -24.80 -4.60
CA VAL A 356 -14.83 -24.40 -4.16
C VAL A 356 -14.88 -23.22 -3.19
N LEU A 357 -15.67 -22.18 -3.52
CA LEU A 357 -15.79 -20.98 -2.70
C LEU A 357 -16.56 -21.24 -1.41
N ASN A 358 -17.51 -22.18 -1.40
CA ASN A 358 -18.28 -22.58 -0.21
C ASN A 358 -18.93 -21.37 0.50
N THR A 359 -19.40 -20.40 -0.27
CA THR A 359 -20.18 -19.24 0.17
C THR A 359 -21.63 -19.39 -0.30
N PRO A 360 -22.63 -18.98 0.51
CA PRO A 360 -24.02 -18.95 0.08
C PRO A 360 -24.27 -17.88 -1.00
N GLU A 361 -23.36 -16.92 -1.16
CA GLU A 361 -23.52 -15.80 -2.09
C GLU A 361 -23.04 -16.17 -3.50
N VAL A 362 -23.85 -15.80 -4.50
CA VAL A 362 -23.51 -16.04 -5.91
C VAL A 362 -22.54 -14.96 -6.39
N VAL A 363 -21.36 -15.38 -6.87
CA VAL A 363 -20.36 -14.47 -7.41
C VAL A 363 -20.80 -13.89 -8.77
N ARG A 364 -20.67 -12.57 -8.94
CA ARG A 364 -20.90 -11.91 -10.23
C ARG A 364 -19.85 -12.35 -11.25
N VAL A 365 -20.34 -12.83 -12.39
CA VAL A 365 -19.55 -13.23 -13.56
C VAL A 365 -19.74 -12.16 -14.65
N TYR A 366 -18.63 -11.72 -15.23
CA TYR A 366 -18.58 -10.87 -16.41
C TYR A 366 -18.26 -11.72 -17.64
N ILE A 367 -19.06 -11.63 -18.68
CA ILE A 367 -18.92 -12.46 -19.89
C ILE A 367 -18.51 -11.56 -21.05
N GLY A 368 -17.39 -11.84 -21.70
CA GLY A 368 -16.95 -11.04 -22.84
C GLY A 368 -15.61 -11.47 -23.42
N SER A 369 -15.10 -10.64 -24.33
CA SER A 369 -13.76 -10.78 -24.90
C SER A 369 -12.98 -9.50 -24.69
N PHE A 370 -12.00 -9.55 -23.79
CA PHE A 370 -11.24 -8.36 -23.36
C PHE A 370 -9.92 -8.31 -24.13
N ASN A 371 -10.00 -7.97 -25.41
CA ASN A 371 -8.85 -7.81 -26.29
C ASN A 371 -9.12 -6.70 -27.32
N ASP A 372 -8.08 -6.26 -28.02
CA ASP A 372 -8.20 -5.20 -29.03
C ASP A 372 -8.68 -5.72 -30.41
N LYS A 373 -9.05 -6.99 -30.51
CA LYS A 373 -9.53 -7.58 -31.76
C LYS A 373 -11.03 -7.34 -31.91
N PRO A 374 -11.54 -7.18 -33.14
CA PRO A 374 -12.97 -7.10 -33.36
C PRO A 374 -13.65 -8.39 -32.88
N ILE A 375 -14.79 -8.24 -32.21
CA ILE A 375 -15.65 -9.35 -31.80
C ILE A 375 -16.04 -10.15 -33.05
N ASN A 376 -15.99 -11.48 -32.96
CA ASN A 376 -16.39 -12.35 -34.05
C ASN A 376 -17.92 -12.39 -34.18
N ASP A 377 -18.47 -11.38 -34.88
CA ASP A 377 -19.91 -11.21 -35.09
C ASP A 377 -20.58 -12.46 -35.72
N ALA A 378 -19.83 -13.28 -36.47
CA ALA A 378 -20.33 -14.50 -37.10
C ALA A 378 -20.61 -15.66 -36.12
N VAL A 379 -19.91 -15.69 -34.97
CA VAL A 379 -20.02 -16.78 -33.98
C VAL A 379 -20.94 -16.39 -32.82
N SER A 380 -20.85 -15.14 -32.37
CA SER A 380 -21.59 -14.66 -31.20
C SER A 380 -23.04 -14.23 -31.52
N GLY A 381 -23.31 -13.92 -32.80
CA GLY A 381 -24.58 -13.34 -33.23
C GLY A 381 -24.82 -11.93 -32.65
N PRO A 382 -25.90 -11.25 -33.06
CA PRO A 382 -26.19 -9.88 -32.63
C PRO A 382 -26.46 -9.75 -31.12
N ILE A 383 -27.09 -10.78 -30.52
CA ILE A 383 -27.41 -10.81 -29.08
C ILE A 383 -26.13 -10.98 -28.23
N GLY A 384 -25.16 -11.78 -28.69
CA GLY A 384 -23.91 -12.00 -27.97
C GLY A 384 -23.07 -10.73 -27.91
N LYS A 385 -23.01 -9.97 -29.01
CA LYS A 385 -22.28 -8.70 -29.06
C LYS A 385 -22.80 -7.67 -28.05
N GLU A 386 -24.11 -7.44 -28.05
CA GLU A 386 -24.74 -6.50 -27.10
C GLU A 386 -24.52 -6.93 -25.65
N LEU A 387 -24.60 -8.24 -25.38
CA LEU A 387 -24.32 -8.79 -24.05
C LEU A 387 -22.86 -8.52 -23.63
N PHE A 388 -21.89 -8.80 -24.51
CA PHE A 388 -20.47 -8.63 -24.19
C PHE A 388 -20.10 -7.17 -23.97
N GLU A 389 -20.65 -6.25 -24.78
CA GLU A 389 -20.45 -4.81 -24.62
C GLU A 389 -21.03 -4.33 -23.29
N LYS A 390 -22.26 -4.73 -22.95
CA LYS A 390 -22.90 -4.39 -21.66
C LYS A 390 -22.12 -4.93 -20.46
N GLU A 391 -21.68 -6.19 -20.52
CA GLU A 391 -20.90 -6.81 -19.44
C GLU A 391 -19.51 -6.18 -19.29
N GLN A 392 -18.90 -5.75 -20.39
CA GLN A 392 -17.66 -4.99 -20.38
C GLN A 392 -17.85 -3.60 -19.75
N ASP A 393 -18.93 -2.90 -20.10
CA ASP A 393 -19.26 -1.60 -19.50
C ASP A 393 -19.55 -1.72 -18.00
N ASP A 394 -20.28 -2.74 -17.58
CA ASP A 394 -20.52 -3.06 -16.16
C ASP A 394 -19.19 -3.29 -15.40
N LEU A 395 -18.25 -4.04 -16.00
CA LEU A 395 -16.93 -4.27 -15.40
C LEU A 395 -16.12 -2.98 -15.31
N LEU A 396 -16.11 -2.17 -16.37
CA LEU A 396 -15.42 -0.87 -16.39
C LEU A 396 -16.01 0.10 -15.37
N SER A 397 -17.34 0.16 -15.24
CA SER A 397 -18.01 0.94 -14.20
C SER A 397 -17.59 0.44 -12.81
N ASN A 398 -17.55 -0.88 -12.61
CA ASN A 398 -17.13 -1.44 -11.33
C ASN A 398 -15.68 -1.08 -11.00
N LEU A 399 -14.76 -1.17 -11.97
CA LEU A 399 -13.36 -0.77 -11.83
C LEU A 399 -13.24 0.71 -11.45
N LYS A 400 -14.00 1.59 -12.09
CA LYS A 400 -14.02 3.04 -11.77
C LYS A 400 -14.51 3.32 -10.35
N ASP A 401 -15.42 2.52 -9.83
CA ASP A 401 -15.93 2.65 -8.46
C ASP A 401 -14.97 2.10 -7.39
N ILE A 402 -13.94 1.34 -7.76
CA ILE A 402 -13.03 0.69 -6.79
C ILE A 402 -12.38 1.71 -5.86
N PRO A 403 -11.79 2.82 -6.35
CA PRO A 403 -11.13 3.78 -5.45
C PRO A 403 -12.08 4.36 -4.41
N LYS A 404 -13.31 4.67 -4.82
CA LYS A 404 -14.38 5.11 -3.92
C LYS A 404 -14.67 4.05 -2.85
N LYS A 405 -14.94 2.81 -3.25
CA LYS A 405 -15.22 1.68 -2.34
C LYS A 405 -14.05 1.34 -1.43
N ALA A 406 -12.83 1.44 -1.95
CA ALA A 406 -11.59 1.17 -1.20
C ALA A 406 -11.38 2.21 -0.09
N CYS A 407 -11.68 3.48 -0.35
CA CYS A 407 -11.65 4.52 0.69
C CYS A 407 -12.61 4.18 1.83
N ASP A 408 -13.87 3.86 1.52
CA ASP A 408 -14.88 3.48 2.53
C ASP A 408 -14.48 2.21 3.28
N ARG A 409 -13.95 1.20 2.56
CA ARG A 409 -13.44 -0.03 3.16
C ARG A 409 -12.30 0.24 4.14
N ARG A 410 -11.34 1.10 3.78
CA ARG A 410 -10.21 1.45 4.66
C ARG A 410 -10.68 2.09 5.95
N ILE A 411 -11.64 3.01 5.87
CA ILE A 411 -12.24 3.62 7.06
C ILE A 411 -12.86 2.52 7.95
N ASN A 412 -13.63 1.61 7.36
CA ASN A 412 -14.26 0.51 8.10
C ASN A 412 -13.24 -0.45 8.73
N GLU A 413 -12.19 -0.83 8.00
CA GLU A 413 -11.12 -1.69 8.53
C GLU A 413 -10.32 -0.98 9.63
N PHE A 414 -10.07 0.32 9.49
CA PHE A 414 -9.44 1.13 10.54
C PHE A 414 -10.27 1.16 11.82
N VAL A 415 -11.60 1.35 11.69
CA VAL A 415 -12.53 1.33 12.81
C VAL A 415 -12.60 -0.06 13.46
N LYS A 416 -12.65 -1.14 12.68
CA LYS A 416 -12.60 -2.52 13.20
C LYS A 416 -11.31 -2.78 13.98
N ARG A 417 -10.17 -2.38 13.42
CA ARG A 417 -8.86 -2.49 14.07
C ARG A 417 -8.81 -1.72 15.39
N ALA A 418 -9.33 -0.50 15.42
CA ALA A 418 -9.39 0.31 16.63
C ALA A 418 -10.22 -0.34 17.74
N ARG A 419 -11.37 -0.94 17.39
CA ARG A 419 -12.18 -1.72 18.34
C ARG A 419 -11.44 -2.96 18.83
N ALA A 420 -10.84 -3.74 17.93
CA ALA A 420 -10.06 -4.92 18.28
C ALA A 420 -8.89 -4.58 19.22
N ALA A 421 -8.14 -3.51 18.96
CA ALA A 421 -7.05 -3.05 19.82
C ALA A 421 -7.55 -2.62 21.21
N LYS A 422 -8.72 -1.97 21.28
CA LYS A 422 -9.35 -1.61 22.56
C LYS A 422 -9.73 -2.84 23.38
N ILE A 423 -10.36 -3.84 22.75
CA ILE A 423 -10.75 -5.09 23.40
C ILE A 423 -9.52 -5.87 23.87
N HIS A 424 -8.49 -5.96 23.02
CA HIS A 424 -7.20 -6.55 23.38
C HIS A 424 -6.58 -5.88 24.61
N ALA A 425 -6.59 -4.55 24.66
CA ALA A 425 -6.09 -3.80 25.81
C ALA A 425 -6.88 -4.12 27.10
N TYR A 426 -8.21 -4.29 27.02
CA TYR A 426 -9.01 -4.72 28.17
C TYR A 426 -8.68 -6.14 28.61
N ILE A 427 -8.54 -7.09 27.68
CA ILE A 427 -8.18 -8.49 27.97
C ILE A 427 -6.82 -8.54 28.67
N VAL A 428 -5.79 -7.95 28.08
CA VAL A 428 -4.42 -7.94 28.64
C VAL A 428 -4.40 -7.29 30.02
N SER A 429 -5.10 -6.17 30.18
CA SER A 429 -5.19 -5.47 31.47
C SER A 429 -5.95 -6.27 32.53
N HIS A 430 -7.00 -6.98 32.14
CA HIS A 430 -7.78 -7.85 33.04
C HIS A 430 -6.92 -9.03 33.51
N LEU A 431 -6.22 -9.70 32.59
CA LEU A 431 -5.28 -10.76 32.95
C LEU A 431 -4.20 -10.27 33.91
N LYS A 432 -3.66 -9.06 33.70
CA LYS A 432 -2.71 -8.44 34.63
C LYS A 432 -3.32 -8.13 35.99
N LYS A 433 -4.59 -7.74 36.06
CA LYS A 433 -5.33 -7.43 37.29
C LYS A 433 -5.58 -8.68 38.14
N GLU A 434 -5.82 -9.83 37.51
CA GLU A 434 -6.04 -11.11 38.18
C GLU A 434 -4.74 -11.79 38.67
N MET A 435 -3.56 -11.28 38.29
CA MET A 435 -2.28 -11.84 38.73
C MET A 435 -1.96 -11.53 40.20
N PRO A 436 -1.50 -12.53 40.99
CA PRO A 436 -1.13 -12.31 42.38
C PRO A 436 0.17 -11.51 42.49
N SER A 437 0.24 -10.60 43.49
CA SER A 437 1.37 -9.67 43.62
C SER A 437 2.68 -10.30 44.09
N MET A 438 2.64 -11.40 44.88
CA MET A 438 3.83 -11.95 45.55
C MET A 438 4.11 -13.44 45.27
N ILE A 439 3.16 -14.36 45.51
CA ILE A 439 3.42 -15.82 45.47
C ILE A 439 2.45 -16.52 44.52
N GLY A 440 2.91 -17.59 43.85
CA GLY A 440 2.06 -18.47 43.04
C GLY A 440 1.81 -17.99 41.60
N LYS A 441 2.58 -17.00 41.12
CA LYS A 441 2.40 -16.37 39.79
C LYS A 441 2.33 -17.38 38.63
N ALA A 442 3.21 -18.38 38.60
CA ALA A 442 3.20 -19.39 37.54
C ALA A 442 1.92 -20.23 37.52
N LYS A 443 1.47 -20.69 38.69
CA LYS A 443 0.23 -21.48 38.83
C LYS A 443 -1.02 -20.64 38.52
N ALA A 444 -1.02 -19.37 38.93
CA ALA A 444 -2.11 -18.43 38.62
C ALA A 444 -2.16 -18.11 37.12
N GLN A 445 -1.02 -17.87 36.48
CA GLN A 445 -0.93 -17.67 35.04
C GLN A 445 -1.48 -18.88 34.27
N GLN A 446 -1.05 -20.10 34.63
CA GLN A 446 -1.58 -21.30 33.96
C GLN A 446 -3.10 -21.41 34.13
N LYS A 447 -3.62 -21.15 35.34
CA LYS A 447 -5.06 -21.17 35.59
C LYS A 447 -5.82 -20.13 34.75
N LEU A 448 -5.26 -18.94 34.54
CA LEU A 448 -5.86 -17.91 33.69
C LEU A 448 -5.87 -18.31 32.21
N ILE A 449 -4.78 -18.93 31.74
CA ILE A 449 -4.65 -19.44 30.36
C ILE A 449 -5.62 -20.60 30.10
N ASP A 450 -5.75 -21.52 31.07
CA ASP A 450 -6.67 -22.66 30.98
C ASP A 450 -8.14 -22.19 30.97
N ASN A 451 -8.47 -21.13 31.73
CA ASN A 451 -9.81 -20.56 31.83
C ASN A 451 -10.02 -19.29 30.96
N LEU A 452 -9.28 -19.16 29.86
CA LEU A 452 -9.29 -17.93 29.06
C LEU A 452 -10.69 -17.56 28.52
N ASP A 453 -11.49 -18.55 28.13
CA ASP A 453 -12.89 -18.38 27.70
C ASP A 453 -13.74 -17.69 28.79
N GLY A 454 -13.55 -18.11 30.04
CA GLY A 454 -14.23 -17.53 31.20
C GLY A 454 -13.76 -16.10 31.48
N GLU A 455 -12.46 -15.82 31.32
CA GLU A 455 -11.92 -14.46 31.48
C GLU A 455 -12.42 -13.51 30.38
N PHE A 456 -12.53 -13.97 29.13
CA PHE A 456 -13.13 -13.18 28.04
C PHE A 456 -14.59 -12.84 28.36
N GLY A 457 -15.35 -13.81 28.87
CA GLY A 457 -16.73 -13.59 29.31
C GLY A 457 -16.87 -12.57 30.46
N LYS A 458 -15.89 -12.46 31.35
CA LYS A 458 -15.87 -11.41 32.40
C LYS A 458 -15.62 -10.04 31.78
N VAL A 459 -14.61 -9.90 30.93
CA VAL A 459 -14.29 -8.64 30.22
C VAL A 459 -15.47 -8.18 29.38
N GLN A 460 -16.14 -9.11 28.69
CA GLN A 460 -17.34 -8.82 27.91
C GLN A 460 -18.46 -8.18 28.76
N LYS A 461 -18.71 -8.74 29.96
CA LYS A 461 -19.75 -8.26 30.88
C LYS A 461 -19.36 -6.95 31.56
N GLU A 462 -18.10 -6.79 31.97
CA GLU A 462 -17.60 -5.60 32.67
C GLU A 462 -17.63 -4.36 31.77
N PHE A 463 -17.29 -4.51 30.49
CA PHE A 463 -17.18 -3.39 29.55
C PHE A 463 -18.31 -3.33 28.50
N HIS A 464 -19.33 -4.18 28.61
CA HIS A 464 -20.48 -4.26 27.70
C HIS A 464 -20.08 -4.38 26.21
N LEU A 465 -19.15 -5.28 25.93
CA LEU A 465 -18.58 -5.44 24.60
C LEU A 465 -19.35 -6.50 23.79
N PRO A 466 -19.51 -6.31 22.47
CA PRO A 466 -20.14 -7.30 21.61
C PRO A 466 -19.26 -8.55 21.49
N PRO A 467 -19.83 -9.77 21.54
CA PRO A 467 -19.06 -11.01 21.49
C PRO A 467 -18.31 -11.19 20.15
N GLY A 468 -18.86 -10.67 19.05
CA GLY A 468 -18.28 -10.82 17.72
C GLY A 468 -16.97 -10.05 17.50
N ASP A 469 -16.63 -9.10 18.38
CA ASP A 469 -15.38 -8.33 18.28
C ASP A 469 -14.23 -8.98 19.09
N PHE A 470 -14.48 -10.08 19.80
CA PHE A 470 -13.44 -10.81 20.55
C PHE A 470 -12.59 -11.70 19.63
N PRO A 471 -11.28 -11.83 19.89
CA PRO A 471 -10.41 -12.71 19.12
C PRO A 471 -10.72 -14.19 19.39
N ASN A 472 -10.30 -15.06 18.49
CA ASN A 472 -10.38 -16.50 18.70
C ASN A 472 -9.55 -16.91 19.93
N VAL A 473 -10.17 -17.66 20.84
CA VAL A 473 -9.60 -17.95 22.16
C VAL A 473 -8.43 -18.91 22.05
N GLU A 474 -8.50 -19.92 21.19
CA GLU A 474 -7.44 -20.90 20.99
C GLU A 474 -6.16 -20.23 20.47
N HIS A 475 -6.28 -19.43 19.41
CA HIS A 475 -5.15 -18.70 18.84
C HIS A 475 -4.54 -17.72 19.85
N PHE A 476 -5.39 -17.01 20.61
CA PHE A 476 -4.91 -16.10 21.65
C PHE A 476 -4.15 -16.86 22.75
N ARG A 477 -4.65 -18.04 23.16
CA ARG A 477 -4.04 -18.90 24.17
C ARG A 477 -2.66 -19.38 23.75
N GLU A 478 -2.48 -19.80 22.50
CA GLU A 478 -1.20 -20.24 21.95
C GLU A 478 -0.13 -19.15 22.06
N ILE A 479 -0.47 -17.92 21.66
CA ILE A 479 0.45 -16.78 21.74
C ILE A 479 0.71 -16.40 23.20
N LEU A 480 -0.33 -16.35 24.02
CA LEU A 480 -0.25 -15.97 25.44
C LEU A 480 0.69 -16.89 26.25
N ASN A 481 0.80 -18.17 25.89
CA ASN A 481 1.75 -19.11 26.50
C ASN A 481 3.21 -18.65 26.40
N GLY A 482 3.57 -17.89 25.36
CA GLY A 482 4.90 -17.32 25.18
C GLY A 482 5.18 -16.09 26.06
N TYR A 483 4.18 -15.54 26.74
CA TYR A 483 4.27 -14.31 27.51
C TYR A 483 4.26 -14.54 29.03
N ASN A 484 4.83 -13.58 29.75
CA ASN A 484 4.67 -13.49 31.20
C ASN A 484 3.61 -12.44 31.52
N ILE A 485 2.43 -12.87 32.00
CA ILE A 485 1.30 -11.98 32.28
C ILE A 485 1.66 -10.92 33.33
N ASP A 486 2.61 -11.21 34.23
CA ASP A 486 3.06 -10.25 35.23
C ASP A 486 3.85 -9.08 34.63
N LYS A 487 4.36 -9.19 33.40
CA LYS A 487 5.03 -8.08 32.72
C LYS A 487 4.06 -7.17 31.96
N PHE A 488 2.79 -7.54 31.85
CA PHE A 488 1.80 -6.72 31.18
C PHE A 488 1.53 -5.41 31.91
N GLU A 489 1.19 -4.40 31.12
CA GLU A 489 0.79 -3.09 31.60
C GLU A 489 -0.63 -3.15 32.17
N ARG A 490 -0.89 -2.34 33.21
CA ARG A 490 -2.26 -2.12 33.70
C ARG A 490 -3.04 -1.27 32.72
N LEU A 491 -4.37 -1.27 32.85
CA LEU A 491 -5.24 -0.44 32.03
C LEU A 491 -4.88 1.05 32.20
N LYS A 492 -4.66 1.75 31.09
CA LYS A 492 -4.39 3.19 31.05
C LYS A 492 -5.62 3.92 30.49
N PRO A 493 -6.52 4.44 31.35
CA PRO A 493 -7.80 5.00 30.90
C PRO A 493 -7.66 6.13 29.88
N LYS A 494 -6.60 6.94 29.98
CA LYS A 494 -6.31 8.03 29.03
C LYS A 494 -6.11 7.54 27.58
N MET A 495 -5.48 6.36 27.39
CA MET A 495 -5.25 5.80 26.05
C MET A 495 -6.54 5.24 25.46
N ILE A 496 -7.36 4.60 26.30
CA ILE A 496 -8.68 4.11 25.91
C ILE A 496 -9.59 5.27 25.53
N GLN A 497 -9.66 6.31 26.37
CA GLN A 497 -10.44 7.52 26.08
C GLN A 497 -9.99 8.18 24.77
N ALA A 498 -8.69 8.24 24.49
CA ALA A 498 -8.21 8.79 23.23
C ALA A 498 -8.76 8.02 22.01
N VAL A 499 -8.83 6.69 22.07
CA VAL A 499 -9.42 5.84 21.01
C VAL A 499 -10.94 5.98 20.96
N ASP A 500 -11.63 6.11 22.10
CA ASP A 500 -13.07 6.37 22.13
C ASP A 500 -13.41 7.74 21.53
N ASP A 501 -12.63 8.78 21.84
CA ASP A 501 -12.78 10.11 21.23
C ASP A 501 -12.50 10.06 19.72
N MET A 502 -11.54 9.24 19.30
CA MET A 502 -11.23 9.02 17.88
C MET A 502 -12.42 8.42 17.13
N LEU A 503 -13.00 7.36 17.70
CA LEU A 503 -14.14 6.66 17.10
C LEU A 503 -15.43 7.49 17.15
N GLY A 504 -15.67 8.19 18.26
CA GLY A 504 -16.91 8.94 18.50
C GLY A 504 -16.96 10.33 17.88
N TYR A 505 -15.81 11.00 17.71
CA TYR A 505 -15.78 12.39 17.25
C TYR A 505 -14.82 12.61 16.09
N ASP A 506 -13.55 12.17 16.18
CA ASP A 506 -12.55 12.55 15.19
C ASP A 506 -12.81 11.94 13.81
N ILE A 507 -13.14 10.64 13.74
CA ILE A 507 -13.47 9.97 12.47
C ILE A 507 -14.74 10.58 11.86
N PRO A 508 -15.87 10.72 12.58
CA PRO A 508 -17.04 11.41 12.06
C PRO A 508 -16.76 12.83 11.57
N ASN A 509 -15.93 13.60 12.29
CA ASN A 509 -15.55 14.96 11.87
C ASN A 509 -14.65 14.94 10.63
N LEU A 510 -13.74 13.97 10.52
CA LEU A 510 -12.91 13.78 9.32
C LEU A 510 -13.80 13.53 8.09
N LEU A 511 -14.79 12.64 8.21
CA LEU A 511 -15.72 12.30 7.12
C LEU A 511 -16.68 13.44 6.77
N LYS A 512 -16.96 14.36 7.72
CA LYS A 512 -17.73 15.58 7.45
C LYS A 512 -16.90 16.62 6.69
N ASN A 513 -15.63 16.75 7.04
CA ASN A 513 -14.75 17.79 6.50
C ASN A 513 -14.12 17.41 5.16
N PHE A 514 -13.87 16.12 4.94
CA PHE A 514 -13.29 15.60 3.71
C PHE A 514 -14.29 14.62 3.08
N ARG A 515 -14.73 14.94 1.86
CA ARG A 515 -15.49 14.01 1.04
C ARG A 515 -14.57 12.95 0.45
N ASN A 516 -15.14 11.83 0.05
CA ASN A 516 -14.40 10.83 -0.70
C ASN A 516 -13.84 11.51 -1.96
N PRO A 517 -12.52 11.51 -2.19
CA PRO A 517 -11.94 12.19 -3.35
C PRO A 517 -12.37 11.58 -4.70
N TYR A 518 -13.06 10.44 -4.65
CA TYR A 518 -13.59 9.71 -5.79
C TYR A 518 -15.13 9.80 -5.90
N ASP A 519 -15.78 10.67 -5.12
CA ASP A 519 -17.24 10.94 -5.19
C ASP A 519 -17.65 11.82 -6.38
#